data_AF-A0A0U3LLQ1-F1
#
_entry.id   AF-A0A0U3LLQ1-F1
#
_cell.length_a   1.000
_cell.length_b   1.000
_cell.length_c   1.000
_cell.angle_alpha   90.00
_cell.angle_beta   90.00
_cell.angle_gamma   90.00
#
_symmetry.space_group_name_H-M   'P 1'
#
loop_
_entity.id
_entity.type
_entity.pdbx_description
1 polymer ?
#
loop_
_entity_poly.entity_id
_entity_poly.type
_entity_poly.pdbx_seq_one_letter_code
_entity_poly.pdbx_strand_id
1 'polypeptide(L)'
;MADFLLVLNRLQAEVDGELIKKQLRQMGARTVQHESNAETALELLQMQAVDFLIVGSQLAADAGAVVTEDGGLAFCHQARLLTTAPMMLLAPALTSDLVREARQVQDLTLFSDPTTAGAFALDLLRPGRAVEPALQIRITARPRDWSFVMKGVGFNFRGDGPLAISAAASCLWVTDLLRPDWYTAFSGIGKSIRTALCEDNPTFELQRKFAHAKAVEQLGPAAAALPEQLIFEVSSDCYPLMLESVFDPSPLPEPWLARASSVARRLQGADADPSADLFAGSPMARRALVICADTHGTVFSDKLAGGMTKLDPLQLVRIECNRVRRWLTTVSPRTGQPLFLARNVQMLGLNEPVTRGALEAALRSGNWDLIHFAGHTYYQPLGAEQNGGTGFLFVGPPDAPECIDFGDVVSYMRSARFVYLSSCESGNSGFASLAAAAGIHAVLGYRCRVNDRTAAIQARQFYQMLLRSQSLGAAFGLARRRIYRRFRDRDNAWASAMLVTPEFRA
;
A
#
# COMPACT_ATOMS: atom_id res chain seq x y z
N MET A 1 27.08 -11.77 -4.41
CA MET A 1 27.71 -12.43 -3.24
C MET A 1 28.25 -11.30 -2.38
N ALA A 2 27.84 -11.24 -1.12
CA ALA A 2 28.01 -10.05 -0.28
C ALA A 2 28.98 -10.30 0.89
N ASP A 3 29.72 -9.27 1.29
CA ASP A 3 30.61 -9.24 2.45
C ASP A 3 29.90 -8.66 3.67
N PHE A 4 29.99 -9.38 4.79
CA PHE A 4 29.32 -9.02 6.03
C PHE A 4 30.33 -8.71 7.13
N LEU A 5 30.02 -7.70 7.93
CA LEU A 5 30.67 -7.43 9.21
C LEU A 5 29.67 -7.65 10.35
N LEU A 6 29.99 -8.56 11.26
CA LEU A 6 29.27 -8.74 12.52
C LEU A 6 30.04 -8.01 13.61
N VAL A 7 29.35 -7.19 14.38
CA VAL A 7 29.91 -6.46 15.52
C VAL A 7 29.09 -6.81 16.74
N LEU A 8 29.50 -7.87 17.45
CA LEU A 8 28.76 -8.46 18.56
C LEU A 8 29.67 -8.54 19.78
N ASN A 9 29.17 -8.17 20.96
CA ASN A 9 29.95 -8.42 22.18
C ASN A 9 30.22 -9.94 22.35
N ARG A 10 31.21 -10.30 23.17
CA ARG A 10 31.66 -11.69 23.31
C ARG A 10 30.54 -12.68 23.66
N LEU A 11 29.61 -12.29 24.55
CA LEU A 11 28.49 -13.15 24.95
C LEU A 11 27.51 -13.39 23.80
N GLN A 12 27.14 -12.32 23.08
CA GLN A 12 26.29 -12.44 21.89
C GLN A 12 26.98 -13.17 20.74
N ALA A 13 28.30 -13.04 20.60
CA ALA A 13 29.07 -13.74 19.59
C ALA A 13 29.05 -15.26 19.78
N GLU A 14 29.12 -15.73 21.03
CA GLU A 14 29.09 -17.15 21.37
C GLU A 14 27.70 -17.78 21.17
N VAL A 15 26.63 -17.04 21.52
CA VAL A 15 25.26 -17.55 21.46
C VAL A 15 24.66 -17.39 20.06
N ASP A 16 24.70 -16.17 19.51
CA ASP A 16 24.00 -15.79 18.29
C ASP A 16 24.96 -15.70 17.08
N GLY A 17 26.19 -15.25 17.32
CA GLY A 17 27.17 -14.98 16.27
C GLY A 17 27.50 -16.18 15.40
N GLU A 18 27.70 -17.36 15.99
CA GLU A 18 27.98 -18.59 15.22
C GLU A 18 26.77 -19.07 14.42
N LEU A 19 25.55 -18.90 14.94
CA LEU A 19 24.32 -19.21 14.21
C LEU A 19 24.16 -18.29 12.99
N ILE A 20 24.35 -16.98 13.18
CA ILE A 20 24.26 -15.97 12.12
C ILE A 20 25.32 -16.22 11.05
N LYS A 21 26.58 -16.44 11.43
CA LYS A 21 27.67 -16.79 10.49
C LYS A 21 27.33 -18.02 9.67
N LYS A 22 26.80 -19.08 10.32
CA LYS A 22 26.39 -20.31 9.65
C LYS A 22 25.28 -20.05 8.62
N GLN A 23 24.26 -19.27 8.97
CA GLN A 23 23.18 -18.88 8.04
C GLN A 23 23.73 -18.10 6.84
N LEU A 24 24.55 -17.08 7.09
CA LEU A 24 25.13 -16.23 6.05
C LEU A 24 25.97 -17.05 5.05
N ARG A 25 26.82 -17.95 5.55
CA ARG A 25 27.65 -18.84 4.73
C ARG A 25 26.81 -19.85 3.94
N GLN A 26 25.83 -20.50 4.58
CA GLN A 26 24.94 -21.46 3.91
C GLN A 26 24.15 -20.84 2.76
N MET A 27 23.90 -19.54 2.82
CA MET A 27 23.11 -18.79 1.85
C MET A 27 23.94 -17.95 0.87
N GLY A 28 25.27 -18.11 0.85
CA GLY A 28 26.13 -17.58 -0.21
C GLY A 28 26.80 -16.23 0.06
N ALA A 29 26.99 -15.84 1.33
CA ALA A 29 27.89 -14.73 1.69
C ALA A 29 29.33 -15.02 1.21
N ARG A 30 30.00 -14.00 0.65
CA ARG A 30 31.39 -14.11 0.16
C ARG A 30 32.37 -14.14 1.34
N THR A 31 32.26 -13.15 2.23
CA THR A 31 33.01 -13.11 3.48
C THR A 31 32.08 -12.74 4.64
N VAL A 32 32.42 -13.25 5.83
CA VAL A 32 31.72 -12.92 7.08
C VAL A 32 32.80 -12.70 8.14
N GLN A 33 33.05 -11.44 8.46
CA GLN A 33 34.03 -11.00 9.46
C GLN A 33 33.32 -10.67 10.77
N HIS A 34 34.04 -10.76 11.88
CA HIS A 34 33.46 -10.60 13.20
C HIS A 34 34.38 -9.85 14.14
N GLU A 35 33.87 -8.77 14.71
CA GLU A 35 34.54 -7.91 15.69
C GLU A 35 33.72 -7.84 16.98
N SER A 36 34.41 -7.59 18.09
CA SER A 36 33.80 -7.65 19.44
C SER A 36 33.66 -6.33 20.17
N ASN A 37 34.18 -5.24 19.59
CA ASN A 37 34.11 -3.88 20.11
C ASN A 37 33.99 -2.87 18.96
N ALA A 38 33.63 -1.63 19.29
CA ALA A 38 33.40 -0.58 18.31
C ALA A 38 34.68 -0.10 17.62
N GLU A 39 35.77 0.09 18.37
CA GLU A 39 37.05 0.58 17.85
C GLU A 39 37.58 -0.27 16.70
N THR A 40 37.76 -1.58 16.91
CA THR A 40 38.31 -2.48 15.88
C THR A 40 37.38 -2.58 14.67
N ALA A 41 36.06 -2.55 14.90
CA ALA A 41 35.09 -2.56 13.82
C ALA A 41 35.12 -1.27 12.98
N LEU A 42 35.35 -0.10 13.59
CA LEU A 42 35.47 1.17 12.86
C LEU A 42 36.78 1.25 12.07
N GLU A 43 37.90 0.82 12.65
CA GLU A 43 39.19 0.70 11.94
C GLU A 43 39.05 -0.19 10.69
N LEU A 44 38.35 -1.31 10.85
CA LEU A 44 38.07 -2.23 9.76
C LEU A 44 37.23 -1.57 8.66
N LEU A 45 36.19 -0.80 9.00
CA LEU A 45 35.37 -0.08 8.00
C LEU A 45 36.15 1.01 7.26
N GLN A 46 37.21 1.57 7.85
CA GLN A 46 38.10 2.51 7.16
C GLN A 46 39.00 1.80 6.13
N MET A 47 39.38 0.55 6.40
CA MET A 47 40.30 -0.22 5.56
C MET A 47 39.60 -1.01 4.45
N GLN A 48 38.34 -1.42 4.64
CA GLN A 48 37.61 -2.22 3.66
C GLN A 48 36.13 -1.86 3.58
N ALA A 49 35.60 -1.91 2.35
CA ALA A 49 34.17 -1.83 2.12
C ALA A 49 33.48 -3.14 2.48
N VAL A 50 32.29 -3.03 3.08
CA VAL A 50 31.42 -4.16 3.41
C VAL A 50 30.05 -3.92 2.80
N ASP A 51 29.32 -4.98 2.48
CA ASP A 51 27.99 -4.87 1.88
C ASP A 51 26.88 -4.73 2.93
N PHE A 52 27.09 -5.24 4.15
CA PHE A 52 26.11 -5.18 5.24
C PHE A 52 26.74 -5.30 6.63
N LEU A 53 26.17 -4.60 7.62
CA LEU A 53 26.61 -4.68 9.02
C LEU A 53 25.51 -5.25 9.91
N ILE A 54 25.88 -6.17 10.80
CA ILE A 54 25.02 -6.70 11.86
C ILE A 54 25.64 -6.34 13.20
N VAL A 55 24.96 -5.51 13.99
CA VAL A 55 25.49 -4.92 15.21
C VAL A 55 24.63 -5.35 16.40
N GLY A 56 25.24 -5.80 17.49
CA GLY A 56 24.54 -6.06 18.75
C GLY A 56 24.25 -4.76 19.48
N SER A 57 23.07 -4.61 20.08
CA SER A 57 22.70 -3.39 20.81
C SER A 57 23.69 -3.07 21.94
N GLN A 58 24.19 -4.11 22.59
CA GLN A 58 25.16 -4.01 23.67
C GLN A 58 26.57 -4.18 23.12
N LEU A 59 27.40 -3.13 23.17
CA LEU A 59 28.76 -3.15 22.64
C LEU A 59 29.72 -2.36 23.53
N ALA A 60 30.97 -2.81 23.61
CA ALA A 60 32.05 -2.07 24.27
C ALA A 60 32.70 -1.09 23.27
N ALA A 61 33.15 0.07 23.75
CA ALA A 61 33.83 1.06 22.91
C ALA A 61 35.17 0.52 22.36
N ASP A 62 35.94 -0.15 23.20
CA ASP A 62 37.25 -0.74 22.88
C ASP A 62 37.44 -2.08 23.62
N ALA A 63 38.60 -2.73 23.45
CA ALA A 63 38.88 -4.04 24.04
C ALA A 63 38.95 -4.06 25.58
N GLY A 64 39.10 -2.89 26.24
CA GLY A 64 39.16 -2.74 27.70
C GLY A 64 37.91 -2.10 28.31
N ALA A 65 37.01 -1.55 27.50
CA ALA A 65 35.81 -0.87 27.96
C ALA A 65 34.70 -1.84 28.43
N VAL A 66 33.85 -1.34 29.33
CA VAL A 66 32.63 -2.04 29.74
C VAL A 66 31.59 -1.99 28.62
N VAL A 67 30.89 -3.09 28.39
CA VAL A 67 29.77 -3.16 27.45
C VAL A 67 28.63 -2.27 27.96
N THR A 68 28.13 -1.37 27.13
CA THR A 68 27.01 -0.48 27.46
C THR A 68 25.75 -0.88 26.69
N GLU A 69 24.57 -0.57 27.23
CA GLU A 69 23.29 -0.93 26.60
C GLU A 69 23.05 -0.26 25.24
N ASP A 70 23.58 0.95 25.06
CA ASP A 70 23.45 1.75 23.83
C ASP A 70 24.71 1.72 22.95
N GLY A 71 25.73 0.94 23.33
CA GLY A 71 27.04 0.93 22.67
C GLY A 71 26.95 0.58 21.19
N GLY A 72 26.04 -0.32 20.82
CA GLY A 72 25.79 -0.69 19.42
C GLY A 72 25.17 0.44 18.61
N LEU A 73 24.24 1.20 19.20
CA LEU A 73 23.62 2.34 18.53
C LEU A 73 24.63 3.47 18.33
N ALA A 74 25.45 3.76 19.35
CA ALA A 74 26.55 4.72 19.25
C ALA A 74 27.54 4.34 18.13
N PHE A 75 27.89 3.04 18.03
CA PHE A 75 28.67 2.53 16.91
C PHE A 75 27.98 2.77 15.56
N CYS A 76 26.68 2.49 15.43
CA CYS A 76 25.95 2.72 14.18
C CYS A 76 26.00 4.19 13.72
N HIS A 77 25.91 5.16 14.65
CA HIS A 77 26.08 6.58 14.32
C HIS A 77 27.46 6.87 13.71
N GLN A 78 28.52 6.33 14.31
CA GLN A 78 29.89 6.53 13.84
C GLN A 78 30.16 5.78 12.52
N ALA A 79 29.70 4.53 12.41
CA ALA A 79 29.83 3.71 11.21
C ALA A 79 29.15 4.36 9.99
N ARG A 80 28.01 5.02 10.19
CA ARG A 80 27.30 5.73 9.10
C ARG A 80 28.13 6.87 8.48
N LEU A 81 29.08 7.44 9.22
CA LEU A 81 30.02 8.44 8.67
C LEU A 81 31.07 7.81 7.74
N LEU A 82 31.27 6.50 7.84
CA LEU A 82 32.31 5.75 7.12
C LEU A 82 31.75 4.90 5.97
N THR A 83 30.49 4.46 6.05
CA THR A 83 29.88 3.58 5.06
C THR A 83 28.42 3.89 4.76
N THR A 84 28.02 3.65 3.51
CA THR A 84 26.61 3.67 3.05
C THR A 84 25.95 2.30 3.11
N ALA A 85 26.67 1.26 3.55
CA ALA A 85 26.12 -0.08 3.66
C ALA A 85 24.90 -0.11 4.61
N PRO A 86 23.85 -0.86 4.28
CA PRO A 86 22.73 -1.09 5.19
C PRO A 86 23.21 -1.74 6.49
N MET A 87 22.57 -1.34 7.60
CA MET A 87 22.92 -1.80 8.94
C MET A 87 21.70 -2.43 9.62
N MET A 88 21.94 -3.43 10.47
CA MET A 88 20.94 -4.01 11.36
C MET A 88 21.43 -3.95 12.81
N LEU A 89 20.59 -3.44 13.71
CA LEU A 89 20.84 -3.46 15.15
C LEU A 89 20.01 -4.58 15.81
N LEU A 90 20.69 -5.55 16.40
CA LEU A 90 20.13 -6.67 17.14
C LEU A 90 19.89 -6.27 18.60
N ALA A 91 18.64 -6.07 18.96
CA ALA A 91 18.25 -5.69 20.31
C ALA A 91 17.19 -6.67 20.85
N PRO A 92 17.42 -7.33 21.99
CA PRO A 92 16.47 -8.29 22.56
C PRO A 92 15.12 -7.65 22.94
N ALA A 93 15.10 -6.33 23.17
CA ALA A 93 13.89 -5.55 23.40
C ALA A 93 13.93 -4.24 22.58
N LEU A 94 12.85 -3.93 21.85
CA LEU A 94 12.69 -2.71 21.07
C LEU A 94 11.93 -1.66 21.88
N THR A 95 12.64 -0.96 22.77
CA THR A 95 12.05 0.13 23.58
C THR A 95 11.71 1.34 22.71
N SER A 96 10.74 2.16 23.15
CA SER A 96 10.33 3.36 22.41
C SER A 96 11.49 4.36 22.22
N ASP A 97 12.40 4.46 23.20
CA ASP A 97 13.57 5.32 23.11
C ASP A 97 14.59 4.79 22.09
N LEU A 98 14.90 3.49 22.11
CA LEU A 98 15.79 2.87 21.12
C LEU A 98 15.24 3.03 19.70
N VAL A 99 13.93 2.85 19.52
CA VAL A 99 13.25 3.06 18.23
C VAL A 99 13.35 4.52 17.77
N ARG A 100 13.20 5.48 18.69
CA ARG A 100 13.31 6.91 18.38
C ARG A 100 14.73 7.29 17.96
N GLU A 101 15.73 6.86 18.70
CA GLU A 101 17.14 7.19 18.41
C GLU A 101 17.63 6.49 17.13
N ALA A 102 17.30 5.20 16.93
CA ALA A 102 17.70 4.46 15.73
C ALA A 102 17.18 5.07 14.43
N ARG A 103 16.03 5.76 14.45
CA ARG A 103 15.49 6.49 13.27
C ARG A 103 16.38 7.63 12.80
N GLN A 104 17.27 8.13 13.67
CA GLN A 104 18.22 9.18 13.31
C GLN A 104 19.42 8.63 12.52
N VAL A 105 19.59 7.31 12.47
CA VAL A 105 20.63 6.65 11.67
C VAL A 105 20.03 6.17 10.35
N GLN A 106 20.50 6.74 9.24
CA GLN A 106 20.05 6.35 7.90
C GLN A 106 20.28 4.85 7.66
N ASP A 107 19.33 4.17 6.99
CA ASP A 107 19.40 2.76 6.59
C ASP A 107 19.77 1.78 7.72
N LEU A 108 19.35 2.10 8.95
CA LEU A 108 19.45 1.24 10.12
C LEU A 108 18.12 0.50 10.35
N THR A 109 18.18 -0.83 10.36
CA THR A 109 17.03 -1.69 10.65
C THR A 109 17.13 -2.23 12.07
N LEU A 110 16.09 -2.03 12.89
CA LEU A 110 15.98 -2.67 14.19
C LEU A 110 15.46 -4.09 14.05
N PHE A 111 16.07 -5.04 14.76
CA PHE A 111 15.69 -6.45 14.69
C PHE A 111 15.84 -7.12 16.05
N SER A 112 14.84 -7.92 16.45
CA SER A 112 14.77 -8.49 17.80
C SER A 112 14.97 -9.99 17.90
N ASP A 113 15.01 -10.69 16.77
CA ASP A 113 15.14 -12.14 16.73
C ASP A 113 16.51 -12.57 16.18
N PRO A 114 17.53 -12.79 17.03
CA PRO A 114 18.84 -13.20 16.54
C PRO A 114 18.82 -14.54 15.79
N THR A 115 17.81 -15.39 16.01
CA THR A 115 17.74 -16.72 15.38
C THR A 115 17.44 -16.67 13.89
N THR A 116 16.90 -15.56 13.39
CA THR A 116 16.60 -15.34 11.96
C THR A 116 17.38 -14.19 11.34
N ALA A 117 18.27 -13.56 12.11
CA ALA A 117 19.00 -12.36 11.71
C ALA A 117 19.85 -12.55 10.46
N GLY A 118 20.56 -13.67 10.31
CA GLY A 118 21.37 -13.94 9.12
C GLY A 118 20.52 -14.10 7.85
N ALA A 119 19.40 -14.82 7.96
CA ALA A 119 18.45 -14.98 6.86
C ALA A 119 17.79 -13.64 6.48
N PHE A 120 17.42 -12.83 7.47
CA PHE A 120 16.82 -11.51 7.27
C PHE A 120 17.81 -10.49 6.67
N ALA A 121 19.06 -10.45 7.15
CA ALA A 121 20.10 -9.61 6.58
C ALA A 121 20.39 -9.95 5.11
N LEU A 122 20.38 -11.24 4.77
CA LEU A 122 20.46 -11.66 3.38
C LEU A 122 19.20 -11.34 2.58
N ASP A 123 18.00 -11.37 3.18
CA ASP A 123 16.79 -10.88 2.52
C ASP A 123 16.85 -9.37 2.23
N LEU A 124 17.52 -8.59 3.08
CA LEU A 124 17.81 -7.17 2.84
C LEU A 124 18.86 -6.97 1.73
N LEU A 125 19.84 -7.89 1.60
CA LEU A 125 20.88 -7.84 0.55
C LEU A 125 20.53 -8.57 -0.74
N ARG A 126 19.52 -9.44 -0.74
CA ARG A 126 19.00 -10.06 -1.96
C ARG A 126 18.56 -8.91 -2.88
N PRO A 127 19.03 -8.87 -4.14
CA PRO A 127 18.56 -7.88 -5.10
C PRO A 127 17.03 -7.99 -5.18
N GLY A 128 16.33 -7.09 -4.49
CA GLY A 128 14.97 -7.42 -4.07
C GLY A 128 14.26 -6.46 -3.11
N ARG A 129 14.95 -5.58 -2.40
CA ARG A 129 14.49 -4.20 -2.20
C ARG A 129 15.55 -3.24 -2.71
N ALA A 130 15.98 -3.44 -3.96
CA ALA A 130 16.24 -2.27 -4.78
C ALA A 130 14.95 -1.46 -4.70
N VAL A 131 14.99 -0.30 -4.03
CA VAL A 131 13.90 0.65 -4.20
C VAL A 131 14.01 1.04 -5.67
N GLU A 132 13.19 0.41 -6.51
CA GLU A 132 13.17 0.68 -7.95
C GLU A 132 13.11 2.20 -8.08
N PRO A 133 14.14 2.83 -8.66
CA PRO A 133 14.19 4.28 -8.67
C PRO A 133 12.92 4.80 -9.31
N ALA A 134 12.28 5.78 -8.67
CA ALA A 134 10.99 6.28 -9.10
C ALA A 134 10.85 7.75 -8.73
N LEU A 135 10.08 8.48 -9.53
CA LEU A 135 9.64 9.82 -9.18
C LEU A 135 8.30 9.73 -8.44
N GLN A 136 8.31 10.05 -7.16
CA GLN A 136 7.07 10.18 -6.39
C GLN A 136 6.52 11.59 -6.58
N ILE A 137 5.29 11.68 -7.09
CA ILE A 137 4.54 12.92 -7.30
C ILE A 137 3.32 12.88 -6.40
N ARG A 138 3.25 13.85 -5.49
CA ARG A 138 2.12 14.05 -4.59
C ARG A 138 1.42 15.34 -4.96
N ILE A 139 0.11 15.28 -5.14
CA ILE A 139 -0.74 16.43 -5.44
C ILE A 139 -1.75 16.56 -4.30
N THR A 140 -1.70 17.70 -3.63
CA THR A 140 -2.64 18.06 -2.56
C THR A 140 -3.79 18.85 -3.17
N ALA A 141 -5.03 18.38 -2.95
CA ALA A 141 -6.24 18.99 -3.49
C ALA A 141 -7.20 19.41 -2.36
N ARG A 142 -7.27 20.72 -2.12
CA ARG A 142 -8.24 21.35 -1.21
C ARG A 142 -9.05 22.40 -1.97
N PRO A 143 -10.22 22.80 -1.45
CA PRO A 143 -10.93 23.95 -1.99
C PRO A 143 -10.00 25.17 -2.02
N ARG A 144 -9.63 25.61 -3.24
CA ARG A 144 -8.78 26.79 -3.51
C ARG A 144 -7.32 26.72 -3.06
N ASP A 145 -6.86 25.59 -2.51
CA ASP A 145 -5.48 25.40 -2.05
C ASP A 145 -4.94 24.09 -2.63
N TRP A 146 -4.36 24.19 -3.82
CA TRP A 146 -3.73 23.07 -4.50
C TRP A 146 -2.22 23.25 -4.50
N SER A 147 -1.51 22.14 -4.31
CA SER A 147 -0.04 22.14 -4.32
C SER A 147 0.48 20.78 -4.75
N PHE A 148 1.78 20.72 -5.04
CA PHE A 148 2.45 19.49 -5.34
C PHE A 148 3.78 19.38 -4.59
N VAL A 149 4.19 18.14 -4.37
CA VAL A 149 5.53 17.76 -3.90
C VAL A 149 6.04 16.62 -4.77
N MET A 150 7.26 16.74 -5.26
CA MET A 150 7.98 15.73 -6.02
C MET A 150 9.22 15.29 -5.23
N LYS A 151 9.42 13.98 -5.13
CA LYS A 151 10.58 13.39 -4.46
C LYS A 151 11.19 12.29 -5.32
N GLY A 152 12.50 12.35 -5.50
CA GLY A 152 13.27 11.25 -6.05
C GLY A 152 13.35 10.10 -5.05
N VAL A 153 12.98 8.91 -5.49
CA VAL A 153 13.15 7.67 -4.73
C VAL A 153 14.30 6.91 -5.37
N GLY A 154 15.35 6.61 -4.60
CA GLY A 154 16.58 6.03 -5.13
C GLY A 154 17.49 7.02 -5.86
N PHE A 155 17.18 8.33 -5.82
CA PHE A 155 18.04 9.42 -6.31
C PHE A 155 17.69 10.73 -5.60
N ASN A 156 18.62 11.67 -5.59
CA ASN A 156 18.47 12.95 -4.90
C ASN A 156 17.73 13.95 -5.78
N PHE A 157 16.45 14.17 -5.47
CA PHE A 157 15.63 15.23 -6.05
C PHE A 157 14.50 15.61 -5.09
N ARG A 158 14.25 16.91 -4.97
CA ARG A 158 13.08 17.45 -4.28
C ARG A 158 12.57 18.66 -5.05
N GLY A 159 11.27 18.70 -5.24
CA GLY A 159 10.56 19.82 -5.83
C GLY A 159 9.21 20.00 -5.16
N ASP A 160 8.74 21.23 -5.09
CA ASP A 160 7.42 21.55 -4.59
C ASP A 160 6.94 22.89 -5.17
N GLY A 161 5.64 23.15 -5.06
CA GLY A 161 5.06 24.41 -5.47
C GLY A 161 3.54 24.44 -5.38
N PRO A 162 2.93 25.63 -5.46
CA PRO A 162 1.49 25.79 -5.58
C PRO A 162 1.00 25.37 -6.97
N LEU A 163 -0.27 25.01 -7.06
CA LEU A 163 -1.01 24.78 -8.30
C LEU A 163 -2.19 25.74 -8.36
N ALA A 164 -2.24 26.57 -9.40
CA ALA A 164 -3.38 27.42 -9.67
C ALA A 164 -4.45 26.62 -10.43
N ILE A 165 -5.40 26.04 -9.69
CA ILE A 165 -6.53 25.30 -10.26
C ILE A 165 -7.82 26.11 -10.08
N SER A 166 -8.45 26.51 -11.19
CA SER A 166 -9.68 27.29 -11.13
C SER A 166 -10.86 26.42 -10.65
N ALA A 167 -11.77 27.02 -9.88
CA ALA A 167 -12.99 26.34 -9.44
C ALA A 167 -13.81 25.84 -10.64
N ALA A 168 -13.92 26.65 -11.70
CA ALA A 168 -14.62 26.29 -12.93
C ALA A 168 -14.04 25.03 -13.59
N ALA A 169 -12.71 24.91 -13.66
CA ALA A 169 -12.07 23.69 -14.17
C ALA A 169 -12.40 22.48 -13.29
N SER A 170 -12.25 22.61 -11.96
CA SER A 170 -12.49 21.50 -11.04
C SER A 170 -13.95 21.00 -11.02
N CYS A 171 -14.94 21.88 -11.25
CA CYS A 171 -16.35 21.50 -11.35
C CYS A 171 -16.62 20.54 -12.52
N LEU A 172 -15.81 20.59 -13.58
CA LEU A 172 -15.95 19.70 -14.74
C LEU A 172 -15.36 18.31 -14.50
N TRP A 173 -14.63 18.10 -13.41
CA TRP A 173 -13.91 16.84 -13.13
C TRP A 173 -14.73 15.83 -12.35
N VAL A 174 -16.04 16.06 -12.24
CA VAL A 174 -17.01 15.11 -11.72
C VAL A 174 -17.79 14.56 -12.90
N THR A 175 -17.94 13.24 -12.97
CA THR A 175 -18.78 12.61 -14.00
C THR A 175 -19.43 11.34 -13.49
N ASP A 176 -20.43 10.92 -14.24
CA ASP A 176 -21.07 9.63 -14.12
C ASP A 176 -20.49 8.68 -15.20
N LEU A 177 -19.67 7.70 -14.78
CA LEU A 177 -19.06 6.72 -15.70
C LEU A 177 -20.01 5.59 -16.11
N LEU A 178 -21.32 5.74 -15.86
CA LEU A 178 -22.35 4.79 -16.27
C LEU A 178 -22.87 5.02 -17.70
N ARG A 179 -22.45 6.11 -18.35
CA ARG A 179 -22.92 6.45 -19.69
C ARG A 179 -22.26 5.58 -20.78
N PRO A 180 -22.95 5.29 -21.91
CA PRO A 180 -22.37 4.52 -23.01
C PRO A 180 -21.06 5.10 -23.56
N ASP A 181 -20.87 6.41 -23.46
CA ASP A 181 -19.70 7.16 -23.90
C ASP A 181 -18.72 7.49 -22.74
N TRP A 182 -18.77 6.72 -21.64
CA TRP A 182 -17.97 6.97 -20.43
C TRP A 182 -16.49 7.21 -20.73
N TYR A 183 -15.90 6.51 -21.71
CA TYR A 183 -14.47 6.66 -22.03
C TYR A 183 -14.17 8.04 -22.63
N THR A 184 -15.08 8.60 -23.42
CA THR A 184 -14.98 9.96 -23.96
C THR A 184 -15.07 10.98 -22.83
N ALA A 185 -16.03 10.84 -21.92
CA ALA A 185 -16.17 11.71 -20.76
C ALA A 185 -14.94 11.64 -19.84
N PHE A 186 -14.49 10.42 -19.51
CA PHE A 186 -13.28 10.16 -18.73
C PHE A 186 -12.04 10.78 -19.38
N SER A 187 -11.89 10.62 -20.70
CA SER A 187 -10.78 11.19 -21.45
C SER A 187 -10.83 12.72 -21.48
N GLY A 188 -12.03 13.30 -21.59
CA GLY A 188 -12.23 14.74 -21.54
C GLY A 188 -11.79 15.34 -20.20
N ILE A 189 -12.21 14.72 -19.09
CA ILE A 189 -11.77 15.11 -17.74
C ILE A 189 -10.27 14.96 -17.59
N GLY A 190 -9.72 13.81 -18.00
CA GLY A 190 -8.30 13.54 -17.88
C GLY A 190 -7.40 14.52 -18.64
N LYS A 191 -7.83 14.96 -19.83
CA LYS A 191 -7.17 16.02 -20.61
C LYS A 191 -7.30 17.38 -19.93
N SER A 192 -8.48 17.71 -19.39
CA SER A 192 -8.68 18.95 -18.64
C SER A 192 -7.79 19.03 -17.41
N ILE A 193 -7.66 17.94 -16.63
CA ILE A 193 -6.74 17.87 -15.49
C ILE A 193 -5.29 18.03 -15.95
N ARG A 194 -4.89 17.37 -17.05
CA ARG A 194 -3.54 17.50 -17.61
C ARG A 194 -3.23 18.95 -17.99
N THR A 195 -4.12 19.64 -18.69
CA THR A 195 -3.96 21.06 -19.02
C THR A 195 -3.79 21.88 -17.74
N ALA A 196 -4.65 21.67 -16.76
CA ALA A 196 -4.58 22.41 -15.50
C ALA A 196 -3.26 22.14 -14.73
N LEU A 197 -2.73 20.92 -14.73
CA LEU A 197 -1.50 20.58 -14.01
C LEU A 197 -0.22 20.94 -14.77
N CYS A 198 -0.18 20.77 -16.08
CA CYS A 198 1.06 20.88 -16.88
C CYS A 198 1.13 22.14 -17.74
N GLU A 199 0.02 22.60 -18.31
CA GLU A 199 -0.02 23.74 -19.23
C GLU A 199 -0.26 25.05 -18.46
N ASP A 200 -1.22 25.05 -17.52
CA ASP A 200 -1.55 26.23 -16.71
C ASP A 200 -0.58 26.44 -15.54
N ASN A 201 0.22 25.41 -15.20
CA ASN A 201 1.16 25.43 -14.07
C ASN A 201 2.58 25.02 -14.54
N PRO A 202 3.32 25.90 -15.25
CA PRO A 202 4.61 25.56 -15.87
C PRO A 202 5.67 25.10 -14.87
N THR A 203 5.59 25.54 -13.62
CA THR A 203 6.49 25.11 -12.53
C THR A 203 6.41 23.60 -12.29
N PHE A 204 5.20 23.01 -12.34
CA PHE A 204 5.01 21.57 -12.16
C PHE A 204 5.72 20.78 -13.24
N GLU A 205 5.46 21.12 -14.51
CA GLU A 205 6.05 20.43 -15.66
C GLU A 205 7.57 20.61 -15.73
N LEU A 206 8.07 21.81 -15.40
CA LEU A 206 9.50 22.09 -15.37
C LEU A 206 10.22 21.25 -14.30
N GLN A 207 9.68 21.21 -13.08
CA GLN A 207 10.26 20.39 -12.00
C GLN A 207 10.22 18.90 -12.33
N ARG A 208 9.14 18.41 -12.96
CA ARG A 208 9.07 17.02 -13.43
C ARG A 208 10.17 16.72 -14.44
N LYS A 209 10.39 17.57 -15.44
CA LYS A 209 11.48 17.42 -16.42
C LYS A 209 12.87 17.43 -15.74
N PHE A 210 13.08 18.32 -14.79
CA PHE A 210 14.32 18.35 -14.01
C PHE A 210 14.53 17.10 -13.17
N ALA A 211 13.46 16.52 -12.60
CA ALA A 211 13.55 15.27 -11.88
C ALA A 211 14.05 14.11 -12.77
N HIS A 212 13.48 13.99 -13.97
CA HIS A 212 13.91 12.99 -14.96
C HIS A 212 15.36 13.22 -15.41
N ALA A 213 15.75 14.46 -15.68
CA ALA A 213 17.13 14.79 -16.02
C ALA A 213 18.10 14.44 -14.88
N LYS A 214 17.74 14.75 -13.62
CA LYS A 214 18.53 14.39 -12.44
C LYS A 214 18.63 12.88 -12.22
N ALA A 215 17.56 12.13 -12.51
CA ALA A 215 17.61 10.68 -12.45
C ALA A 215 18.60 10.10 -13.48
N VAL A 216 18.60 10.60 -14.72
CA VAL A 216 19.57 10.19 -15.76
C VAL A 216 21.01 10.56 -15.37
N GLU A 217 21.21 11.75 -14.79
CA GLU A 217 22.52 12.20 -14.31
C GLU A 217 23.09 11.28 -13.20
N GLN A 218 22.26 10.87 -12.24
CA GLN A 218 22.70 10.11 -11.05
C GLN A 218 22.68 8.58 -11.24
N LEU A 219 21.77 8.06 -12.07
CA LEU A 219 21.53 6.62 -12.23
C LEU A 219 21.90 6.10 -13.63
N GLY A 220 22.33 7.00 -14.51
CA GLY A 220 22.71 6.69 -15.89
C GLY A 220 21.54 6.60 -16.87
N PRO A 221 21.81 6.26 -18.14
CA PRO A 221 20.84 6.32 -19.24
C PRO A 221 19.58 5.46 -19.04
N ALA A 222 19.68 4.38 -18.27
CA ALA A 222 18.55 3.49 -17.98
C ALA A 222 17.42 4.20 -17.21
N ALA A 223 17.72 5.28 -16.49
CA ALA A 223 16.73 6.08 -15.77
C ALA A 223 15.93 7.05 -16.66
N ALA A 224 16.18 7.08 -17.97
CA ALA A 224 15.36 7.87 -18.90
C ALA A 224 13.89 7.42 -18.95
N ALA A 225 13.61 6.17 -18.56
CA ALA A 225 12.27 5.61 -18.44
C ALA A 225 11.83 5.47 -16.96
N LEU A 226 12.18 6.47 -16.12
CA LEU A 226 11.90 6.45 -14.69
C LEU A 226 10.39 6.24 -14.42
N PRO A 227 10.01 5.19 -13.66
CA PRO A 227 8.64 5.01 -13.21
C PRO A 227 8.15 6.17 -12.33
N GLU A 228 6.89 6.53 -12.48
CA GLU A 228 6.25 7.55 -11.64
C GLU A 228 5.26 6.92 -10.66
N GLN A 229 5.17 7.48 -9.45
CA GLN A 229 4.20 7.12 -8.43
C GLN A 229 3.35 8.35 -8.13
N LEU A 230 2.05 8.28 -8.42
CA LEU A 230 1.14 9.40 -8.24
C LEU A 230 0.27 9.21 -7.00
N ILE A 231 0.25 10.22 -6.13
CA ILE A 231 -0.54 10.24 -4.90
C ILE A 231 -1.38 11.51 -4.89
N PHE A 232 -2.70 11.37 -4.84
CA PHE A 232 -3.63 12.49 -4.67
C PHE A 232 -4.07 12.59 -3.21
N GLU A 233 -3.59 13.59 -2.47
CA GLU A 233 -4.01 13.90 -1.11
C GLU A 233 -5.21 14.84 -1.14
N VAL A 234 -6.41 14.31 -0.89
CA VAL A 234 -7.66 15.04 -1.09
C VAL A 234 -8.38 15.33 0.23
N SER A 235 -8.95 16.52 0.30
CA SER A 235 -10.01 16.84 1.26
C SER A 235 -11.32 16.12 0.92
N SER A 236 -12.27 16.10 1.86
CA SER A 236 -13.63 15.58 1.63
C SER A 236 -14.30 16.21 0.42
N ASP A 237 -14.17 17.53 0.26
CA ASP A 237 -14.82 18.31 -0.79
C ASP A 237 -14.24 18.01 -2.18
N CYS A 238 -12.95 17.65 -2.24
CA CYS A 238 -12.27 17.25 -3.47
C CYS A 238 -12.33 15.74 -3.72
N TYR A 239 -12.94 14.95 -2.82
CA TYR A 239 -13.05 13.51 -2.99
C TYR A 239 -13.80 13.10 -4.27
N PRO A 240 -14.92 13.74 -4.64
CA PRO A 240 -15.66 13.37 -5.86
C PRO A 240 -14.85 13.55 -7.16
N LEU A 241 -13.85 14.44 -7.17
CA LEU A 241 -13.06 14.74 -8.38
C LEU A 241 -12.36 13.49 -8.94
N MET A 242 -12.43 13.27 -10.24
CA MET A 242 -11.82 12.14 -10.96
C MET A 242 -10.33 12.34 -11.26
N LEU A 243 -9.55 12.65 -10.24
CA LEU A 243 -8.13 13.01 -10.38
C LEU A 243 -7.29 11.91 -11.05
N GLU A 244 -7.63 10.64 -10.79
CA GLU A 244 -6.98 9.50 -11.38
C GLU A 244 -7.15 9.44 -12.91
N SER A 245 -8.14 10.12 -13.49
CA SER A 245 -8.33 10.17 -14.94
C SER A 245 -7.25 10.93 -15.70
N VAL A 246 -6.40 11.70 -15.00
CA VAL A 246 -5.33 12.52 -15.59
C VAL A 246 -4.52 11.76 -16.65
N PHE A 247 -4.20 12.44 -17.75
CA PHE A 247 -3.38 11.88 -18.82
C PHE A 247 -1.91 12.24 -18.61
N ASP A 248 -1.02 11.31 -18.94
CA ASP A 248 0.41 11.59 -19.01
C ASP A 248 0.68 12.62 -20.12
N PRO A 249 1.49 13.67 -19.87
CA PRO A 249 1.72 14.74 -20.85
C PRO A 249 2.77 14.39 -21.91
N SER A 250 3.15 13.12 -22.06
CA SER A 250 4.02 12.71 -23.16
C SER A 250 3.32 12.80 -24.54
N PRO A 251 4.07 12.73 -25.65
CA PRO A 251 3.54 12.86 -27.01
C PRO A 251 2.48 11.80 -27.40
N LEU A 252 2.44 10.66 -26.70
CA LEU A 252 1.44 9.62 -26.86
C LEU A 252 0.56 9.61 -25.59
N PRO A 253 -0.45 10.50 -25.51
CA PRO A 253 -1.20 10.71 -24.28
C PRO A 253 -2.05 9.47 -23.96
N GLU A 254 -1.60 8.71 -22.96
CA GLU A 254 -2.37 7.68 -22.29
C GLU A 254 -2.79 8.17 -20.90
N PRO A 255 -3.88 7.64 -20.33
CA PRO A 255 -4.19 7.86 -18.92
C PRO A 255 -2.96 7.53 -18.07
N TRP A 256 -2.61 8.39 -17.11
CA TRP A 256 -1.43 8.20 -16.27
C TRP A 256 -1.52 6.88 -15.48
N LEU A 257 -2.74 6.46 -15.13
CA LEU A 257 -3.06 5.14 -14.57
C LEU A 257 -2.57 3.96 -15.41
N ALA A 258 -2.41 4.11 -16.72
CA ALA A 258 -1.93 3.08 -17.63
C ALA A 258 -0.41 2.96 -17.63
N ARG A 259 0.31 4.00 -17.19
CA ARG A 259 1.78 4.10 -17.23
C ARG A 259 2.44 4.13 -15.87
N ALA A 260 1.90 4.92 -14.94
CA ALA A 260 2.43 5.08 -13.60
C ALA A 260 2.55 3.73 -12.90
N SER A 261 3.62 3.55 -12.13
CA SER A 261 3.89 2.35 -11.34
C SER A 261 2.78 2.12 -10.30
N SER A 262 2.29 3.20 -9.68
CA SER A 262 1.12 3.24 -8.79
C SER A 262 0.38 4.58 -8.91
N VAL A 263 -0.94 4.53 -8.78
CA VAL A 263 -1.79 5.73 -8.55
C VAL A 263 -2.70 5.43 -7.38
N ALA A 264 -2.61 6.23 -6.33
CA ALA A 264 -3.39 6.08 -5.10
C ALA A 264 -3.99 7.41 -4.67
N ARG A 265 -5.09 7.32 -3.91
CA ARG A 265 -5.71 8.46 -3.24
C ARG A 265 -5.42 8.41 -1.75
N ARG A 266 -5.25 9.58 -1.15
CA ARG A 266 -5.11 9.76 0.29
C ARG A 266 -6.15 10.71 0.83
N LEU A 267 -6.77 10.33 1.94
CA LEU A 267 -7.68 11.20 2.67
C LEU A 267 -6.89 12.02 3.69
N GLN A 268 -7.03 13.35 3.63
CA GLN A 268 -6.37 14.24 4.58
C GLN A 268 -6.99 14.12 5.97
N GLY A 269 -6.16 14.20 7.02
CA GLY A 269 -6.62 14.19 8.41
C GLY A 269 -6.93 12.80 8.99
N ALA A 270 -6.73 11.74 8.21
CA ALA A 270 -6.70 10.37 8.71
C ALA A 270 -5.25 9.99 9.01
N ASP A 271 -4.85 10.04 10.29
CA ASP A 271 -3.51 9.65 10.72
C ASP A 271 -3.41 8.13 10.76
N ALA A 272 -2.34 7.60 10.16
CA ALA A 272 -2.08 6.18 10.07
C ALA A 272 -0.76 5.79 10.73
N ASP A 273 -0.81 4.80 11.63
CA ASP A 273 0.38 4.18 12.21
C ASP A 273 1.09 3.30 11.16
N PRO A 274 2.38 3.52 10.84
CA PRO A 274 3.17 2.65 9.96
C PRO A 274 3.14 1.16 10.36
N SER A 275 2.89 0.83 11.63
CA SER A 275 2.71 -0.55 12.11
C SER A 275 1.47 -1.25 11.53
N ALA A 276 0.55 -0.49 10.91
CA ALA A 276 -0.67 -0.97 10.30
C ALA A 276 -0.56 -1.25 8.78
N ASP A 277 0.66 -1.32 8.21
CA ASP A 277 0.88 -1.96 6.91
C ASP A 277 0.33 -3.41 6.95
N LEU A 278 -0.41 -3.81 5.92
CA LEU A 278 -0.93 -5.18 5.76
C LEU A 278 0.16 -6.25 5.98
N PHE A 279 1.40 -5.95 5.60
CA PHE A 279 2.54 -6.87 5.71
C PHE A 279 3.42 -6.62 6.93
N ALA A 280 3.06 -5.70 7.82
CA ALA A 280 3.75 -5.55 9.09
C ALA A 280 3.55 -6.79 9.98
N GLY A 281 4.60 -7.17 10.72
CA GLY A 281 4.58 -8.32 11.63
C GLY A 281 4.59 -9.69 10.93
N SER A 282 4.47 -10.75 11.73
CA SER A 282 4.62 -12.13 11.26
C SER A 282 3.48 -12.56 10.32
N PRO A 283 3.78 -13.12 9.13
CA PRO A 283 2.78 -13.73 8.25
C PRO A 283 1.94 -14.81 8.93
N MET A 284 2.50 -15.47 9.95
CA MET A 284 1.83 -16.54 10.72
C MET A 284 0.64 -16.05 11.54
N ALA A 285 0.65 -14.77 11.94
CA ALA A 285 -0.38 -14.18 12.79
C ALA A 285 -1.50 -13.50 11.98
N ARG A 286 -1.29 -13.26 10.69
CA ARG A 286 -2.23 -12.50 9.85
C ARG A 286 -3.52 -13.26 9.64
N ARG A 287 -4.65 -12.57 9.75
CA ARG A 287 -6.01 -13.11 9.57
C ARG A 287 -6.74 -12.42 8.42
N ALA A 288 -7.43 -13.22 7.61
CA ALA A 288 -8.25 -12.72 6.51
C ALA A 288 -9.68 -13.23 6.62
N LEU A 289 -10.64 -12.34 6.36
CA LEU A 289 -12.05 -12.67 6.21
C LEU A 289 -12.45 -12.44 4.75
N VAL A 290 -13.03 -13.46 4.10
CA VAL A 290 -13.57 -13.34 2.75
C VAL A 290 -15.07 -13.57 2.82
N ILE A 291 -15.84 -12.55 2.43
CA ILE A 291 -17.30 -12.49 2.49
C ILE A 291 -17.83 -12.61 1.06
N CYS A 292 -18.57 -13.67 0.81
CA CYS A 292 -19.26 -13.96 -0.43
C CYS A 292 -20.74 -13.60 -0.29
N ALA A 293 -21.08 -12.32 -0.49
CA ALA A 293 -22.45 -11.83 -0.40
C ALA A 293 -23.20 -12.02 -1.73
N ASP A 294 -23.48 -13.29 -2.06
CA ASP A 294 -24.22 -13.70 -3.25
C ASP A 294 -25.74 -13.56 -3.05
N THR A 295 -26.19 -12.31 -2.94
CA THR A 295 -27.60 -11.95 -2.79
C THR A 295 -28.11 -11.23 -4.05
N HIS A 296 -29.39 -11.39 -4.36
CA HIS A 296 -30.06 -10.73 -5.48
C HIS A 296 -31.56 -10.64 -5.20
N GLY A 297 -32.30 -9.88 -6.00
CA GLY A 297 -33.73 -9.61 -5.80
C GLY A 297 -34.01 -8.14 -5.48
N THR A 298 -35.22 -7.86 -5.01
CA THR A 298 -35.64 -6.49 -4.69
C THR A 298 -35.44 -6.21 -3.20
N VAL A 299 -34.73 -5.13 -2.89
CA VAL A 299 -34.58 -4.61 -1.54
C VAL A 299 -35.59 -3.50 -1.34
N PHE A 300 -36.32 -3.53 -0.23
CA PHE A 300 -37.14 -2.41 0.25
C PHE A 300 -36.53 -1.88 1.55
N SER A 301 -36.27 -0.58 1.62
CA SER A 301 -35.72 0.06 2.81
C SER A 301 -35.96 1.56 2.80
N ASP A 302 -36.48 2.08 3.90
CA ASP A 302 -36.69 3.52 4.09
C ASP A 302 -35.36 4.30 4.14
N LYS A 303 -34.24 3.60 4.41
CA LYS A 303 -32.90 4.20 4.33
C LYS A 303 -32.45 4.46 2.90
N LEU A 304 -33.08 3.83 1.90
CA LEU A 304 -32.72 4.03 0.50
C LEU A 304 -33.55 5.18 -0.09
N ALA A 305 -32.91 6.19 -0.67
CA ALA A 305 -33.49 7.07 -1.67
C ALA A 305 -34.35 6.29 -2.69
N GLY A 306 -35.65 6.63 -2.73
CA GLY A 306 -36.64 5.95 -3.57
C GLY A 306 -37.27 4.69 -2.94
N GLY A 307 -36.87 4.31 -1.72
CA GLY A 307 -37.45 3.21 -0.94
C GLY A 307 -37.13 1.80 -1.44
N MET A 308 -36.55 1.66 -2.63
CA MET A 308 -36.25 0.36 -3.24
C MET A 308 -35.02 0.36 -4.13
N THR A 309 -34.36 -0.79 -4.23
CA THR A 309 -33.35 -1.08 -5.26
C THR A 309 -33.45 -2.52 -5.73
N LYS A 310 -33.09 -2.77 -7.00
CA LYS A 310 -33.05 -4.12 -7.57
C LYS A 310 -31.60 -4.57 -7.72
N LEU A 311 -31.32 -5.75 -7.20
CA LEU A 311 -30.01 -6.40 -7.25
C LEU A 311 -30.07 -7.54 -8.28
N ASP A 312 -29.28 -7.43 -9.35
CA ASP A 312 -29.17 -8.49 -10.35
C ASP A 312 -28.29 -9.65 -9.83
N PRO A 313 -28.52 -10.90 -10.27
CA PRO A 313 -27.67 -12.02 -9.89
C PRO A 313 -26.20 -11.82 -10.29
N LEU A 314 -25.27 -12.10 -9.37
CA LEU A 314 -23.82 -12.06 -9.61
C LEU A 314 -23.32 -13.46 -9.95
N GLN A 315 -23.00 -13.71 -11.22
CA GLN A 315 -22.61 -15.05 -11.68
C GLN A 315 -21.22 -15.47 -11.21
N LEU A 316 -20.35 -14.51 -10.86
CA LEU A 316 -18.93 -14.77 -10.62
C LEU A 316 -18.48 -14.53 -9.18
N VAL A 317 -19.34 -14.04 -8.29
CA VAL A 317 -18.99 -13.72 -6.90
C VAL A 317 -18.42 -14.93 -6.13
N ARG A 318 -19.05 -16.11 -6.24
CA ARG A 318 -18.54 -17.34 -5.60
C ARG A 318 -17.20 -17.79 -6.19
N ILE A 319 -17.04 -17.63 -7.50
CA ILE A 319 -15.79 -17.97 -8.20
C ILE A 319 -14.68 -17.01 -7.79
N GLU A 320 -14.99 -15.72 -7.65
CA GLU A 320 -14.09 -14.70 -7.14
C GLU A 320 -13.61 -15.08 -5.73
N CYS A 321 -14.51 -15.27 -4.76
CA CYS A 321 -14.17 -15.58 -3.37
C CYS A 321 -13.31 -16.85 -3.24
N ASN A 322 -13.64 -17.91 -3.98
CA ASN A 322 -12.83 -19.12 -4.01
C ASN A 322 -11.41 -18.87 -4.57
N ARG A 323 -11.29 -18.05 -5.63
CA ARG A 323 -9.98 -17.68 -6.18
C ARG A 323 -9.19 -16.79 -5.23
N VAL A 324 -9.84 -15.84 -4.56
CA VAL A 324 -9.21 -14.98 -3.55
C VAL A 324 -8.62 -15.85 -2.45
N ARG A 325 -9.41 -16.75 -1.84
CA ARG A 325 -8.93 -17.72 -0.84
C ARG A 325 -7.72 -18.49 -1.34
N ARG A 326 -7.77 -18.99 -2.57
CA ARG A 326 -6.65 -19.71 -3.19
C ARG A 326 -5.39 -18.84 -3.27
N TRP A 327 -5.49 -17.59 -3.71
CA TRP A 327 -4.32 -16.71 -3.82
C TRP A 327 -3.75 -16.29 -2.47
N LEU A 328 -4.60 -16.05 -1.47
CA LEU A 328 -4.17 -15.73 -0.11
C LEU A 328 -3.33 -16.86 0.51
N THR A 329 -3.68 -18.11 0.19
CA THR A 329 -3.08 -19.33 0.75
C THR A 329 -2.03 -19.99 -0.16
N THR A 330 -1.87 -19.49 -1.38
CA THR A 330 -0.84 -19.98 -2.30
C THR A 330 0.53 -19.53 -1.81
N VAL A 331 1.48 -20.46 -1.78
CA VAL A 331 2.89 -20.17 -1.44
C VAL A 331 3.48 -19.25 -2.49
N SER A 332 4.03 -18.11 -2.06
CA SER A 332 4.76 -17.21 -2.95
C SER A 332 6.06 -17.89 -3.40
N PRO A 333 6.34 -17.98 -4.71
CA PRO A 333 7.62 -18.49 -5.20
C PRO A 333 8.81 -17.65 -4.70
N ARG A 334 8.55 -16.38 -4.35
CA ARG A 334 9.57 -15.43 -3.91
C ARG A 334 9.96 -15.63 -2.45
N THR A 335 8.97 -15.79 -1.56
CA THR A 335 9.22 -15.86 -0.11
C THR A 335 9.14 -17.28 0.46
N GLY A 336 8.71 -18.26 -0.34
CA GLY A 336 8.47 -19.62 0.15
C GLY A 336 7.32 -19.71 1.17
N GLN A 337 6.56 -18.63 1.38
CA GLN A 337 5.45 -18.54 2.32
C GLN A 337 4.19 -18.01 1.65
N PRO A 338 2.99 -18.40 2.10
CA PRO A 338 1.74 -17.79 1.63
C PRO A 338 1.57 -16.39 2.24
N LEU A 339 0.62 -15.60 1.69
CA LEU A 339 0.25 -14.32 2.30
C LEU A 339 -0.43 -14.55 3.66
N PHE A 340 -1.25 -15.59 3.74
CA PHE A 340 -2.00 -16.03 4.92
C PHE A 340 -1.98 -17.55 5.00
N LEU A 341 -1.92 -18.08 6.22
CA LEU A 341 -2.11 -19.51 6.44
C LEU A 341 -3.57 -19.90 6.21
N ALA A 342 -3.81 -21.09 5.66
CA ALA A 342 -5.15 -21.57 5.37
C ALA A 342 -6.09 -21.56 6.58
N ARG A 343 -5.58 -21.86 7.79
CA ARG A 343 -6.33 -21.80 9.05
C ARG A 343 -6.70 -20.38 9.49
N ASN A 344 -6.02 -19.36 8.98
CA ASN A 344 -6.26 -17.95 9.32
C ASN A 344 -7.16 -17.25 8.29
N VAL A 345 -7.62 -17.96 7.25
CA VAL A 345 -8.54 -17.42 6.25
C VAL A 345 -9.94 -17.97 6.52
N GLN A 346 -10.83 -17.12 7.01
CA GLN A 346 -12.23 -17.45 7.22
C GLN A 346 -13.04 -17.09 5.97
N MET A 347 -13.92 -18.00 5.55
CA MET A 347 -14.89 -17.76 4.48
C MET A 347 -16.28 -17.61 5.08
N LEU A 348 -17.02 -16.60 4.64
CA LEU A 348 -18.43 -16.41 4.95
C LEU A 348 -19.22 -16.38 3.63
N GLY A 349 -20.38 -17.03 3.55
CA GLY A 349 -21.24 -16.92 2.37
C GLY A 349 -21.02 -17.94 1.22
N LEU A 350 -20.03 -18.84 1.35
CA LEU A 350 -19.71 -19.78 0.25
C LEU A 350 -20.72 -20.93 0.09
N ASN A 351 -21.26 -21.43 1.21
CA ASN A 351 -22.15 -22.58 1.24
C ASN A 351 -23.57 -22.21 1.65
N GLU A 352 -23.72 -21.07 2.32
CA GLU A 352 -24.98 -20.55 2.87
C GLU A 352 -25.02 -19.04 2.66
N PRO A 353 -26.21 -18.42 2.61
CA PRO A 353 -26.33 -16.97 2.54
C PRO A 353 -25.68 -16.26 3.74
N VAL A 354 -25.12 -15.07 3.50
CA VAL A 354 -24.61 -14.22 4.58
C VAL A 354 -25.78 -13.50 5.22
N THR A 355 -26.18 -13.83 6.46
CA THR A 355 -27.19 -13.01 7.17
C THR A 355 -26.53 -11.81 7.83
N ARG A 356 -27.31 -10.78 8.20
CA ARG A 356 -26.79 -9.67 9.02
C ARG A 356 -26.09 -10.15 10.29
N GLY A 357 -26.73 -11.04 11.04
CA GLY A 357 -26.18 -11.57 12.29
C GLY A 357 -24.86 -12.32 12.08
N ALA A 358 -24.75 -13.11 11.00
CA ALA A 358 -23.52 -13.82 10.67
C ALA A 358 -22.40 -12.87 10.25
N LEU A 359 -22.71 -11.80 9.50
CA LEU A 359 -21.77 -10.75 9.15
C LEU A 359 -21.25 -10.04 10.41
N GLU A 360 -22.14 -9.53 11.25
CA GLU A 360 -21.77 -8.81 12.47
C GLU A 360 -20.94 -9.69 13.42
N ALA A 361 -21.33 -10.96 13.60
CA ALA A 361 -20.58 -11.91 14.40
C ALA A 361 -19.17 -12.14 13.83
N ALA A 362 -19.04 -12.36 12.53
CA ALA A 362 -17.75 -12.56 11.88
C ALA A 362 -16.84 -11.32 12.04
N LEU A 363 -17.37 -10.12 11.81
CA LEU A 363 -16.62 -8.87 11.96
C LEU A 363 -16.18 -8.64 13.41
N ARG A 364 -17.08 -8.81 14.39
CA ARG A 364 -16.77 -8.62 15.83
C ARG A 364 -15.79 -9.66 16.38
N SER A 365 -15.84 -10.89 15.87
CA SER A 365 -15.02 -12.01 16.39
C SER A 365 -13.54 -11.95 16.01
N GLY A 366 -13.17 -11.11 15.04
CA GLY A 366 -11.86 -11.19 14.41
C GLY A 366 -11.07 -9.90 14.49
N ASN A 367 -9.83 -10.02 14.95
CA ASN A 367 -8.77 -9.09 14.61
C ASN A 367 -8.34 -9.39 13.16
N TRP A 368 -9.15 -8.96 12.20
CA TRP A 368 -8.88 -9.15 10.77
C TRP A 368 -7.81 -8.17 10.34
N ASP A 369 -6.80 -8.62 9.58
CA ASP A 369 -5.87 -7.73 8.87
C ASP A 369 -6.38 -7.42 7.48
N LEU A 370 -7.05 -8.39 6.84
CA LEU A 370 -7.64 -8.27 5.51
C LEU A 370 -9.12 -8.66 5.53
N ILE A 371 -9.96 -7.82 4.96
CA ILE A 371 -11.37 -8.15 4.68
C ILE A 371 -11.59 -8.02 3.18
N HIS A 372 -12.09 -9.09 2.54
CA HIS A 372 -12.54 -9.07 1.15
C HIS A 372 -14.05 -9.26 1.12
N PHE A 373 -14.80 -8.22 0.75
CA PHE A 373 -16.22 -8.29 0.49
C PHE A 373 -16.47 -8.36 -1.02
N ALA A 374 -17.19 -9.37 -1.48
CA ALA A 374 -17.66 -9.44 -2.86
C ALA A 374 -19.20 -9.58 -2.86
N GLY A 375 -19.88 -8.68 -3.56
CA GLY A 375 -21.34 -8.59 -3.54
C GLY A 375 -21.84 -7.26 -4.07
N HIS A 376 -23.08 -6.92 -3.72
CA HIS A 376 -23.66 -5.62 -4.08
C HIS A 376 -23.38 -4.57 -3.01
N THR A 377 -23.13 -3.36 -3.49
CA THR A 377 -23.13 -2.15 -2.68
C THR A 377 -23.85 -1.05 -3.41
N TYR A 378 -24.29 -0.05 -2.65
CA TYR A 378 -24.94 1.13 -3.20
C TYR A 378 -24.49 2.36 -2.44
N TYR A 379 -24.19 3.42 -3.19
CA TYR A 379 -23.80 4.70 -2.61
C TYR A 379 -24.90 5.72 -2.84
N GLN A 380 -25.27 6.41 -1.78
CA GLN A 380 -26.19 7.53 -1.82
C GLN A 380 -25.42 8.83 -1.59
N PRO A 381 -25.33 9.69 -2.63
CA PRO A 381 -24.81 11.04 -2.47
C PRO A 381 -25.59 11.80 -1.39
N LEU A 382 -24.90 12.71 -0.71
CA LEU A 382 -25.37 13.54 0.40
C LEU A 382 -26.89 13.87 0.40
N GLY A 383 -27.56 13.41 1.46
CA GLY A 383 -28.74 14.01 2.07
C GLY A 383 -28.39 14.59 3.46
N ALA A 384 -29.38 15.18 4.16
CA ALA A 384 -29.20 16.05 5.33
C ALA A 384 -28.47 15.48 6.57
N GLU A 385 -28.15 14.17 6.62
CA GLU A 385 -27.69 13.51 7.84
C GLU A 385 -26.18 13.15 7.88
N GLN A 386 -25.47 13.06 6.74
CA GLN A 386 -24.04 12.67 6.75
C GLN A 386 -23.19 13.42 5.71
N ASN A 387 -22.14 14.12 6.20
CA ASN A 387 -21.12 14.75 5.36
C ASN A 387 -20.37 13.69 4.53
N GLY A 388 -20.69 13.57 3.24
CA GLY A 388 -20.00 12.69 2.29
C GLY A 388 -20.83 11.54 1.73
N GLY A 389 -22.13 11.45 2.05
CA GLY A 389 -23.04 10.41 1.55
C GLY A 389 -22.96 9.09 2.32
N THR A 390 -23.92 8.21 2.08
CA THR A 390 -24.09 6.94 2.82
C THR A 390 -23.81 5.74 1.93
N GLY A 391 -23.01 4.81 2.43
CA GLY A 391 -22.72 3.54 1.77
C GLY A 391 -23.57 2.39 2.33
N PHE A 392 -24.13 1.55 1.47
CA PHE A 392 -24.89 0.36 1.86
C PHE A 392 -24.24 -0.91 1.32
N LEU A 393 -24.14 -1.93 2.17
CA LEU A 393 -23.82 -3.32 1.80
C LEU A 393 -25.13 -4.12 1.71
N PHE A 394 -25.21 -5.06 0.77
CA PHE A 394 -26.32 -6.00 0.71
C PHE A 394 -25.87 -7.41 1.03
N VAL A 395 -26.63 -8.07 1.90
CA VAL A 395 -26.45 -9.48 2.26
C VAL A 395 -27.81 -10.19 2.23
N GLY A 396 -27.94 -11.38 2.80
CA GLY A 396 -29.18 -12.15 2.87
C GLY A 396 -29.26 -13.25 1.80
N PRO A 397 -30.29 -14.10 1.87
CA PRO A 397 -30.57 -15.08 0.83
C PRO A 397 -30.99 -14.43 -0.49
N PRO A 398 -30.84 -15.16 -1.62
CA PRO A 398 -31.53 -14.84 -2.87
C PRO A 398 -33.01 -14.47 -2.64
N ASP A 399 -33.49 -13.47 -3.36
CA ASP A 399 -34.85 -12.93 -3.33
C ASP A 399 -35.31 -12.30 -2.01
N ALA A 400 -34.48 -12.33 -0.96
CA ALA A 400 -34.70 -11.60 0.29
C ALA A 400 -33.40 -10.90 0.76
N PRO A 401 -32.88 -9.95 -0.04
CA PRO A 401 -31.68 -9.20 0.32
C PRO A 401 -31.93 -8.25 1.50
N GLU A 402 -30.96 -8.18 2.41
CA GLU A 402 -30.93 -7.27 3.55
C GLU A 402 -30.03 -6.06 3.26
N CYS A 403 -30.52 -4.85 3.54
CA CYS A 403 -29.76 -3.61 3.42
C CYS A 403 -29.03 -3.27 4.73
N ILE A 404 -27.72 -3.14 4.69
CA ILE A 404 -26.87 -2.80 5.83
C ILE A 404 -26.20 -1.47 5.57
N ASP A 405 -26.38 -0.50 6.47
CA ASP A 405 -25.60 0.74 6.45
C ASP A 405 -24.14 0.41 6.79
N PHE A 406 -23.21 0.84 5.95
CA PHE A 406 -21.79 0.60 6.18
C PHE A 406 -21.31 1.22 7.49
N GLY A 407 -21.88 2.36 7.89
CA GLY A 407 -21.60 3.01 9.17
C GLY A 407 -21.95 2.14 10.38
N ASP A 408 -22.97 1.28 10.28
CA ASP A 408 -23.38 0.37 11.35
C ASP A 408 -22.35 -0.74 11.62
N VAL A 409 -21.53 -1.08 10.61
CA VAL A 409 -20.61 -2.24 10.67
C VAL A 409 -19.13 -1.88 10.59
N VAL A 410 -18.77 -0.68 10.10
CA VAL A 410 -17.38 -0.27 9.92
C VAL A 410 -16.60 -0.22 11.24
N SER A 411 -17.28 0.09 12.36
CA SER A 411 -16.66 0.11 13.69
C SER A 411 -16.15 -1.28 14.14
N TYR A 412 -16.77 -2.37 13.65
CA TYR A 412 -16.30 -3.74 13.89
C TYR A 412 -15.06 -4.09 13.07
N MET A 413 -14.71 -3.27 12.08
CA MET A 413 -13.56 -3.47 11.18
C MET A 413 -12.31 -2.70 11.61
N ARG A 414 -12.31 -2.07 12.79
CA ARG A 414 -11.22 -1.18 13.26
C ARG A 414 -9.81 -1.79 13.28
N SER A 415 -9.69 -3.13 13.35
CA SER A 415 -8.40 -3.81 13.29
C SER A 415 -7.92 -4.05 11.86
N ALA A 416 -8.80 -3.88 10.87
CA ALA A 416 -8.52 -4.16 9.47
C ALA A 416 -7.48 -3.18 8.94
N ARG A 417 -6.39 -3.75 8.43
CA ARG A 417 -5.35 -3.01 7.72
C ARG A 417 -5.72 -2.80 6.27
N PHE A 418 -6.48 -3.71 5.68
CA PHE A 418 -6.92 -3.60 4.31
C PHE A 418 -8.33 -4.16 4.11
N VAL A 419 -9.19 -3.36 3.46
CA VAL A 419 -10.52 -3.78 3.05
C VAL A 419 -10.63 -3.68 1.52
N TYR A 420 -10.92 -4.81 0.87
CA TYR A 420 -11.29 -4.85 -0.54
C TYR A 420 -12.81 -4.98 -0.61
N LEU A 421 -13.49 -3.94 -1.09
CA LEU A 421 -14.90 -3.94 -1.47
C LEU A 421 -15.06 -4.20 -2.97
N SER A 422 -15.15 -5.47 -3.37
CA SER A 422 -15.36 -5.90 -4.76
C SER A 422 -16.84 -5.75 -5.14
N SER A 423 -17.26 -4.50 -5.33
CA SER A 423 -18.68 -4.12 -5.43
C SER A 423 -18.85 -2.70 -6.01
N CYS A 424 -19.99 -2.44 -6.66
CA CYS A 424 -20.28 -1.17 -7.34
C CYS A 424 -20.30 0.04 -6.40
N GLU A 425 -19.69 1.15 -6.78
CA GLU A 425 -19.76 2.42 -6.01
C GLU A 425 -19.12 2.39 -4.60
N SER A 426 -18.47 1.29 -4.23
CA SER A 426 -17.76 1.11 -2.95
C SER A 426 -16.48 1.94 -2.78
N GLY A 427 -16.02 2.61 -3.83
CA GLY A 427 -14.90 3.54 -3.82
C GLY A 427 -15.33 4.98 -3.50
N ASN A 428 -16.62 5.23 -3.24
CA ASN A 428 -17.12 6.57 -2.89
C ASN A 428 -16.86 6.94 -1.42
N SER A 429 -17.08 8.22 -1.10
CA SER A 429 -16.80 8.79 0.23
C SER A 429 -17.57 8.11 1.35
N GLY A 430 -18.82 7.68 1.09
CA GLY A 430 -19.65 6.93 2.04
C GLY A 430 -19.09 5.57 2.47
N PHE A 431 -18.02 5.08 1.82
CA PHE A 431 -17.26 3.91 2.26
C PHE A 431 -15.85 4.32 2.68
N ALA A 432 -15.11 4.97 1.78
CA ALA A 432 -13.70 5.26 2.00
C ALA A 432 -13.43 6.22 3.16
N SER A 433 -14.29 7.23 3.36
CA SER A 433 -14.13 8.20 4.46
C SER A 433 -14.53 7.58 5.79
N LEU A 434 -15.61 6.80 5.82
CA LEU A 434 -16.02 6.06 7.02
C LEU A 434 -14.97 5.02 7.44
N ALA A 435 -14.41 4.29 6.48
CA ALA A 435 -13.34 3.34 6.73
C ALA A 435 -12.09 4.03 7.30
N ALA A 436 -11.65 5.13 6.68
CA ALA A 436 -10.51 5.89 7.19
C ALA A 436 -10.77 6.46 8.60
N ALA A 437 -11.96 7.00 8.85
CA ALA A 437 -12.36 7.47 10.18
C ALA A 437 -12.42 6.35 11.23
N ALA A 438 -12.71 5.12 10.82
CA ALA A 438 -12.65 3.93 11.67
C ALA A 438 -11.24 3.36 11.87
N GLY A 439 -10.20 4.02 11.34
CA GLY A 439 -8.80 3.59 11.46
C GLY A 439 -8.37 2.52 10.43
N ILE A 440 -9.19 2.24 9.43
CA ILE A 440 -8.86 1.26 8.38
C ILE A 440 -7.80 1.83 7.46
N HIS A 441 -6.73 1.06 7.29
CA HIS A 441 -5.50 1.55 6.70
C HIS A 441 -5.46 1.59 5.17
N ALA A 442 -6.32 0.84 4.51
CA ALA A 442 -6.44 0.91 3.07
C ALA A 442 -7.78 0.34 2.66
N VAL A 443 -8.42 1.00 1.69
CA VAL A 443 -9.64 0.52 1.06
C VAL A 443 -9.45 0.46 -0.43
N LEU A 444 -9.83 -0.65 -1.03
CA LEU A 444 -9.93 -0.79 -2.48
C LEU A 444 -11.40 -1.01 -2.85
N GLY A 445 -11.91 -0.17 -3.74
CA GLY A 445 -13.30 -0.24 -4.21
C GLY A 445 -13.48 0.38 -5.58
N TYR A 446 -14.72 0.53 -6.03
CA TYR A 446 -15.07 1.06 -7.36
C TYR A 446 -15.88 2.36 -7.24
N ARG A 447 -15.54 3.41 -7.99
CA ARG A 447 -16.30 4.67 -7.98
C ARG A 447 -17.69 4.55 -8.59
N CYS A 448 -17.83 3.67 -9.57
CA CYS A 448 -19.02 3.53 -10.38
C CYS A 448 -19.41 2.06 -10.47
N ARG A 449 -20.57 1.77 -11.07
CA ARG A 449 -20.93 0.38 -11.39
C ARG A 449 -19.88 -0.25 -12.30
N VAL A 450 -19.63 -1.51 -12.04
CA VAL A 450 -18.63 -2.33 -12.72
C VAL A 450 -19.28 -3.64 -13.15
N ASN A 451 -18.84 -4.17 -14.28
CA ASN A 451 -19.28 -5.49 -14.72
C ASN A 451 -18.73 -6.59 -13.78
N ASP A 452 -19.60 -7.49 -13.31
CA ASP A 452 -19.26 -8.63 -12.44
C ASP A 452 -18.03 -9.41 -12.95
N ARG A 453 -17.96 -9.68 -14.25
CA ARG A 453 -16.83 -10.38 -14.87
C ARG A 453 -15.53 -9.60 -14.75
N THR A 454 -15.56 -8.31 -15.03
CA THR A 454 -14.34 -7.50 -15.02
C THR A 454 -13.88 -7.23 -13.59
N ALA A 455 -14.81 -7.08 -12.63
CA ALA A 455 -14.52 -7.02 -11.19
C ALA A 455 -13.82 -8.31 -10.71
N ALA A 456 -14.38 -9.48 -11.02
CA ALA A 456 -13.78 -10.77 -10.66
C ALA A 456 -12.39 -10.99 -11.30
N ILE A 457 -12.18 -10.53 -12.54
CA ILE A 457 -10.86 -10.56 -13.18
C ILE A 457 -9.91 -9.61 -12.46
N GLN A 458 -10.35 -8.41 -12.09
CA GLN A 458 -9.54 -7.44 -11.37
C GLN A 458 -9.12 -7.92 -9.98
N ALA A 459 -10.04 -8.48 -9.19
CA ALA A 459 -9.73 -9.11 -7.91
C ALA A 459 -8.67 -10.20 -8.08
N ARG A 460 -8.84 -11.09 -9.07
CA ARG A 460 -7.82 -12.10 -9.41
C ARG A 460 -6.46 -11.48 -9.73
N GLN A 461 -6.40 -10.48 -10.62
CA GLN A 461 -5.14 -9.85 -10.99
C GLN A 461 -4.49 -9.16 -9.78
N PHE A 462 -5.29 -8.49 -8.95
CA PHE A 462 -4.82 -7.82 -7.74
C PHE A 462 -4.14 -8.81 -6.79
N TYR A 463 -4.81 -9.88 -6.36
CA TYR A 463 -4.22 -10.84 -5.42
C TYR A 463 -3.04 -11.61 -6.01
N GLN A 464 -3.05 -11.89 -7.31
CA GLN A 464 -1.87 -12.44 -8.00
C GLN A 464 -0.66 -11.51 -7.92
N MET A 465 -0.87 -10.21 -8.09
CA MET A 465 0.22 -9.23 -8.00
C MET A 465 0.61 -8.98 -6.55
N LEU A 466 -0.34 -8.99 -5.62
CA LEU A 466 -0.09 -8.85 -4.18
C LEU A 466 0.81 -9.95 -3.65
N LEU A 467 0.58 -11.20 -4.08
CA LEU A 467 1.44 -12.35 -3.75
C LEU A 467 2.90 -12.17 -4.21
N ARG A 468 3.10 -11.41 -5.30
CA ARG A 468 4.43 -11.18 -5.91
C ARG A 468 5.12 -9.93 -5.36
N SER A 469 4.37 -8.84 -5.18
CA SER A 469 4.91 -7.53 -4.82
C SER A 469 4.96 -7.29 -3.32
N GLN A 470 4.08 -7.92 -2.54
CA GLN A 470 3.86 -7.60 -1.13
C GLN A 470 3.71 -6.08 -0.91
N SER A 471 2.98 -5.42 -1.81
CA SER A 471 2.69 -3.99 -1.76
C SER A 471 1.33 -3.74 -2.40
N LEU A 472 0.43 -3.12 -1.65
CA LEU A 472 -0.92 -2.76 -2.11
C LEU A 472 -0.86 -1.85 -3.34
N GLY A 473 -0.07 -0.79 -3.28
CA GLY A 473 0.08 0.17 -4.39
C GLY A 473 0.62 -0.47 -5.67
N ALA A 474 1.67 -1.30 -5.56
CA ALA A 474 2.24 -1.99 -6.71
C ALA A 474 1.27 -3.04 -7.28
N ALA A 475 0.62 -3.82 -6.40
CA ALA A 475 -0.35 -4.84 -6.81
C ALA A 475 -1.52 -4.22 -7.56
N PHE A 476 -2.04 -3.12 -7.04
CA PHE A 476 -3.12 -2.37 -7.63
C PHE A 476 -2.75 -1.76 -8.98
N GLY A 477 -1.61 -1.06 -9.07
CA GLY A 477 -1.12 -0.48 -10.32
C GLY A 477 -0.94 -1.53 -11.41
N LEU A 478 -0.28 -2.65 -11.11
CA LEU A 478 -0.08 -3.75 -12.06
C LEU A 478 -1.39 -4.40 -12.50
N ALA A 479 -2.30 -4.67 -11.56
CA ALA A 479 -3.60 -5.25 -11.89
C ALA A 479 -4.40 -4.34 -12.80
N ARG A 480 -4.48 -3.05 -12.47
CA ARG A 480 -5.19 -2.04 -13.28
C ARG A 480 -4.61 -1.96 -14.70
N ARG A 481 -3.29 -1.89 -14.86
CA ARG A 481 -2.63 -1.84 -16.19
C ARG A 481 -3.02 -3.05 -17.06
N ARG A 482 -3.13 -4.24 -16.47
CA ARG A 482 -3.57 -5.45 -17.19
C ARG A 482 -5.03 -5.39 -17.62
N ILE A 483 -5.92 -4.84 -16.78
CA ILE A 483 -7.32 -4.62 -17.16
C ILE A 483 -7.42 -3.58 -18.27
N TYR A 484 -6.73 -2.44 -18.14
CA TYR A 484 -6.69 -1.40 -19.18
C TYR A 484 -6.26 -1.95 -20.54
N ARG A 485 -5.12 -2.67 -20.61
CA ARG A 485 -4.63 -3.25 -21.88
C ARG A 485 -5.62 -4.19 -22.56
N ARG A 486 -6.51 -4.82 -21.78
CA ARG A 486 -7.47 -5.81 -22.28
C ARG A 486 -8.85 -5.20 -22.59
N PHE A 487 -9.26 -4.17 -21.85
CA PHE A 487 -10.63 -3.66 -21.83
C PHE A 487 -10.75 -2.14 -21.97
N ARG A 488 -9.68 -1.43 -22.35
CA ARG A 488 -9.54 0.03 -22.43
C ARG A 488 -10.84 0.81 -22.66
N ASP A 489 -11.53 0.54 -23.75
CA ASP A 489 -12.74 1.21 -24.24
C ASP A 489 -14.02 0.37 -24.04
N ARG A 490 -13.90 -0.87 -23.59
CA ARG A 490 -15.00 -1.84 -23.48
C ARG A 490 -15.59 -1.91 -22.08
N ASP A 491 -14.80 -1.60 -21.05
CA ASP A 491 -15.21 -1.73 -19.66
C ASP A 491 -14.50 -0.67 -18.79
N ASN A 492 -15.25 -0.07 -17.86
CA ASN A 492 -14.78 1.01 -17.00
C ASN A 492 -14.09 0.52 -15.71
N ALA A 493 -13.99 -0.79 -15.44
CA ALA A 493 -13.46 -1.32 -14.18
C ALA A 493 -12.07 -0.77 -13.82
N TRP A 494 -11.17 -0.65 -14.80
CA TRP A 494 -9.81 -0.14 -14.57
C TRP A 494 -9.79 1.34 -14.19
N ALA A 495 -10.74 2.11 -14.72
CA ALA A 495 -10.90 3.54 -14.47
C ALA A 495 -11.69 3.82 -13.18
N SER A 496 -12.65 2.94 -12.86
CA SER A 496 -13.52 3.03 -11.69
C SER A 496 -12.81 2.61 -10.40
N ALA A 497 -11.91 1.64 -10.48
CA ALA A 497 -11.25 1.14 -9.28
C ALA A 497 -10.33 2.17 -8.62
N MET A 498 -10.38 2.23 -7.29
CA MET A 498 -9.59 3.12 -6.45
C MET A 498 -8.89 2.36 -5.34
N LEU A 499 -7.68 2.78 -5.02
CA LEU A 499 -7.01 2.44 -3.77
C LEU A 499 -6.92 3.73 -2.95
N VAL A 500 -7.60 3.73 -1.82
CA VAL A 500 -7.61 4.83 -0.85
C VAL A 500 -6.78 4.41 0.35
N THR A 501 -5.88 5.28 0.77
CA THR A 501 -5.01 5.10 1.93
C THR A 501 -5.10 6.33 2.85
N PRO A 502 -4.91 6.22 4.16
CA PRO A 502 -4.77 7.35 5.06
C PRO A 502 -3.42 8.05 4.88
N GLU A 503 -3.25 9.18 5.55
CA GLU A 503 -2.01 9.93 5.60
C GLU A 503 -1.05 9.29 6.61
N PHE A 504 0.14 8.89 6.15
CA PHE A 504 1.23 8.52 7.04
C PHE A 504 1.97 9.80 7.42
N ARG A 505 1.76 10.31 8.64
CA ARG A 505 2.64 11.32 9.21
C ARG A 505 3.92 10.61 9.63
N ALA A 506 5.02 10.95 8.95
CA ALA A 506 6.35 10.38 9.16
C ALA A 506 7.00 10.92 10.44
#